data_AF-A0AAW7U783-F1
#
_entry.id   AF-A0AAW7U783-F1
#
_cell.length_a   1.000
_cell.length_b   1.000
_cell.length_c   1.000
_cell.angle_alpha   90.00
_cell.angle_beta   90.00
_cell.angle_gamma   90.00
#
_symmetry.space_group_name_H-M   'P 1'
#
loop_
_entity.id
_entity.type
_entity.pdbx_description
1 polymer ?
#
loop_
_entity_poly.entity_id
_entity_poly.type
_entity_poly.pdbx_seq_one_letter_code
_entity_poly.pdbx_strand_id
1 'polypeptide(L)'
;GTTHFEYDKLGRITQAGDERFAFDPAHNILSTNGQTVSDGLNPVTDNRIKHYNGTSYYYDDLGNLIHRELPNGEVQNYFYDLHDQLVKVEIFKKDGSKETWAYRYDALGRRIGKGRLKEDCEAETLSDGLADEREFIWDGSHLLQEVYGSGSGRYTYIYTDVGSYEPLAQIHNYTNEEVETYQEINYFHCDQIGIPREMTDKDGKLLWFGDYFGWGKLKSETNITNALQPFRLQNQYCDAETGLHYNFFRYYEPECGRFVNQDPIRLWGGDNFYQFANNVINWTDPSGLSCKPRTPKEQQDIAVRELQKLRATILSKMTKSQAKKNGIKVINVIVPPVGDPIIGLQPVHLQDVDKSVQDLYNSVPAEKRGNGHGRCAEVCTLDKGKDENLEGSVSVAMRVNDGMYMPACGSCSRVLDELGIIDGVAEMGKLAKL
;
A
#
# COMPACT_ATOMS: atom_id res chain seq x y z
N GLY A 1 8.96 -7.06 34.54
CA GLY A 1 10.14 -6.32 35.03
C GLY A 1 9.97 -4.83 34.74
N THR A 2 10.93 -3.99 35.13
CA THR A 2 10.95 -2.56 34.75
C THR A 2 11.82 -2.37 33.52
N THR A 3 11.28 -1.74 32.47
CA THR A 3 12.03 -1.36 31.27
C THR A 3 12.32 0.14 31.32
N HIS A 4 13.60 0.51 31.26
CA HIS A 4 14.02 1.91 31.22
C HIS A 4 14.08 2.42 29.77
N PHE A 5 13.58 3.62 29.54
CA PHE A 5 13.61 4.29 28.25
C PHE A 5 14.36 5.62 28.34
N GLU A 6 15.15 5.92 27.32
CA GLU A 6 15.77 7.24 27.14
C GLU A 6 15.32 7.84 25.81
N TYR A 7 15.24 9.18 25.78
CA TYR A 7 14.77 9.93 24.63
C TYR A 7 15.71 11.09 24.30
N ASP A 8 15.81 11.43 23.02
CA ASP A 8 16.44 12.67 22.61
C ASP A 8 15.50 13.88 22.71
N LYS A 9 16.01 15.06 22.37
CA LYS A 9 15.24 16.33 22.41
C LYS A 9 14.06 16.37 21.42
N LEU A 10 14.00 15.47 20.45
CA LEU A 10 12.90 15.33 19.51
C LEU A 10 11.89 14.25 19.95
N GLY A 11 12.09 13.63 21.12
CA GLY A 11 11.22 12.60 21.68
C GLY A 11 11.41 11.22 21.06
N ARG A 12 12.50 11.00 20.31
CA ARG A 12 12.84 9.72 19.69
C ARG A 12 13.48 8.81 20.72
N ILE A 13 13.13 7.52 20.72
CA ILE A 13 13.66 6.53 21.67
C ILE A 13 15.14 6.29 21.35
N THR A 14 16.06 6.75 22.20
CA THR A 14 17.51 6.48 22.04
C THR A 14 17.94 5.20 22.77
N GLN A 15 17.15 4.76 23.75
CA GLN A 15 17.36 3.50 24.46
C GLN A 15 16.04 2.89 24.91
N ALA A 16 15.91 1.56 24.79
CA ALA A 16 14.84 0.77 25.38
C ALA A 16 15.45 -0.48 26.05
N GLY A 17 15.51 -0.51 27.38
CA GLY A 17 16.24 -1.54 28.11
C GLY A 17 17.73 -1.52 27.70
N ASP A 18 18.21 -2.63 27.15
CA ASP A 18 19.60 -2.77 26.68
C ASP A 18 19.79 -2.29 25.22
N GLU A 19 18.71 -2.07 24.49
CA GLU A 19 18.77 -1.64 23.10
C GLU A 19 19.16 -0.17 22.99
N ARG A 20 19.97 0.18 21.99
CA ARG A 20 20.38 1.56 21.68
C ARG A 20 20.06 1.87 20.24
N PHE A 21 19.53 3.07 20.01
CA PHE A 21 19.11 3.54 18.69
C PHE A 21 19.79 4.85 18.34
N ALA A 22 20.14 4.97 17.06
CA ALA A 22 20.69 6.17 16.46
C ALA A 22 19.77 6.58 15.31
N PHE A 23 19.57 7.88 15.12
CA PHE A 23 18.71 8.40 14.06
C PHE A 23 19.43 9.49 13.29
N ASP A 24 19.27 9.49 11.97
CA ASP A 24 19.63 10.66 11.16
C ASP A 24 18.59 11.79 11.32
N PRO A 25 18.83 12.99 10.76
CA PRO A 25 17.88 14.10 10.85
C PRO A 25 16.50 13.82 10.25
N ALA A 26 16.38 12.84 9.34
CA ALA A 26 15.13 12.45 8.69
C ALA A 26 14.41 11.30 9.40
N HIS A 27 14.81 10.95 10.63
CA HIS A 27 14.22 9.88 11.43
C HIS A 27 14.48 8.46 10.88
N ASN A 28 15.58 8.25 10.15
CA ASN A 28 15.99 6.90 9.80
C ASN A 28 16.77 6.24 10.93
N ILE A 29 16.32 5.06 11.37
CA ILE A 29 17.05 4.24 12.34
C ILE A 29 18.32 3.75 11.67
N LEU A 30 19.46 4.15 12.22
CA LEU A 30 20.77 3.83 11.68
C LEU A 30 21.27 2.52 12.29
N SER A 31 21.71 1.61 11.42
CA SER A 31 22.34 0.37 11.86
C SER A 31 23.60 0.70 12.64
N THR A 32 23.71 0.17 13.85
CA THR A 32 24.93 0.33 14.64
C THR A 32 26.02 -0.64 14.18
N ASN A 33 25.69 -1.73 13.46
CA ASN A 33 26.64 -2.76 13.00
C ASN A 33 27.60 -3.24 14.14
N GLY A 34 27.14 -3.21 15.40
CA GLY A 34 27.98 -3.49 16.57
C GLY A 34 29.00 -2.39 16.94
N GLN A 35 29.03 -1.27 16.22
CA GLN A 35 29.75 -0.06 16.61
C GLN A 35 28.94 0.73 17.65
N THR A 36 29.64 1.36 18.60
CA THR A 36 29.02 2.34 19.50
C THR A 36 28.36 3.43 18.65
N VAL A 37 27.13 3.82 19.00
CA VAL A 37 26.43 4.98 18.41
C VAL A 37 27.37 6.18 18.48
N SER A 38 28.04 6.47 17.37
CA SER A 38 29.06 7.49 17.26
C SER A 38 28.89 8.22 15.94
N ASP A 39 29.46 9.43 15.86
CA ASP A 39 29.26 10.47 14.84
C ASP A 39 29.67 10.10 13.39
N GLY A 40 29.82 8.80 13.08
CA GLY A 40 30.25 8.30 11.77
C GLY A 40 29.18 7.54 10.96
N LEU A 41 27.92 7.50 11.42
CA LEU A 41 26.83 6.86 10.66
C LEU A 41 26.35 7.80 9.54
N ASN A 42 26.41 7.31 8.30
CA ASN A 42 25.98 8.09 7.14
C ASN A 42 24.44 8.20 7.12
N PRO A 43 23.88 9.39 6.82
CA PRO A 43 22.45 9.54 6.60
C PRO A 43 21.93 8.61 5.51
N VAL A 44 20.69 8.15 5.66
CA VAL A 44 20.07 7.27 4.68
C VAL A 44 19.62 8.10 3.48
N THR A 45 20.27 7.91 2.34
CA THR A 45 19.90 8.58 1.09
C THR A 45 18.47 8.19 0.68
N ASP A 46 17.68 9.18 0.28
CA ASP A 46 16.28 9.04 -0.15
C ASP A 46 15.35 8.36 0.89
N ASN A 47 15.76 8.30 2.16
CA ASN A 47 15.09 7.55 3.24
C ASN A 47 14.95 6.03 2.97
N ARG A 48 15.71 5.47 2.02
CA ARG A 48 15.70 4.05 1.64
C ARG A 48 16.88 3.32 2.29
N ILE A 49 16.61 2.56 3.36
CA ILE A 49 17.64 1.78 4.06
C ILE A 49 18.13 0.68 3.12
N LYS A 50 19.42 0.62 2.81
CA LYS A 50 19.98 -0.43 1.95
C LYS A 50 20.55 -1.61 2.74
N HIS A 51 21.03 -1.36 3.95
CA HIS A 51 21.62 -2.38 4.83
C HIS A 51 21.30 -2.05 6.29
N TYR A 52 20.85 -3.06 7.05
CA TYR A 52 20.60 -2.93 8.48
C TYR A 52 20.76 -4.27 9.19
N ASN A 53 21.61 -4.34 10.22
CA ASN A 53 21.89 -5.56 11.00
C ASN A 53 22.19 -6.83 10.15
N GLY A 54 22.91 -6.66 9.04
CA GLY A 54 23.25 -7.76 8.13
C GLY A 54 22.14 -8.13 7.12
N THR A 55 20.98 -7.47 7.19
CA THR A 55 19.92 -7.56 6.17
C THR A 55 20.17 -6.53 5.07
N SER A 56 20.11 -6.96 3.81
CA SER A 56 20.17 -6.07 2.65
C SER A 56 18.77 -5.84 2.07
N TYR A 57 18.49 -4.62 1.62
CA TYR A 57 17.19 -4.21 1.12
C TYR A 57 17.34 -3.48 -0.23
N TYR A 58 16.48 -3.82 -1.18
CA TYR A 58 16.50 -3.24 -2.51
C TYR A 58 15.08 -2.84 -2.92
N TYR A 59 14.97 -1.67 -3.53
CA TYR A 59 13.69 -1.03 -3.84
C TYR A 59 13.54 -0.81 -5.34
N ASP A 60 12.31 -0.80 -5.82
CA ASP A 60 11.99 -0.32 -7.16
C ASP A 60 12.07 1.23 -7.26
N ASP A 61 11.81 1.76 -8.45
CA ASP A 61 11.81 3.19 -8.71
C ASP A 61 10.69 3.93 -7.93
N LEU A 62 9.58 3.24 -7.64
CA LEU A 62 8.45 3.77 -6.86
C LEU A 62 8.75 3.77 -5.35
N GLY A 63 9.77 3.03 -4.91
CA GLY A 63 10.21 2.95 -3.54
C GLY A 63 9.60 1.78 -2.75
N ASN A 64 9.05 0.76 -3.42
CA ASN A 64 8.61 -0.47 -2.78
C ASN A 64 9.79 -1.44 -2.62
N LEU A 65 9.91 -2.10 -1.46
CA LEU A 65 10.90 -3.16 -1.25
C LEU A 65 10.61 -4.33 -2.18
N ILE A 66 11.50 -4.62 -3.12
CA ILE A 66 11.36 -5.70 -4.12
C ILE A 66 12.28 -6.89 -3.87
N HIS A 67 13.34 -6.71 -3.09
CA HIS A 67 14.27 -7.78 -2.74
C HIS A 67 14.86 -7.56 -1.35
N ARG A 68 14.95 -8.63 -0.55
CA ARG A 68 15.55 -8.62 0.78
C ARG A 68 16.40 -9.87 1.01
N GLU A 69 17.63 -9.66 1.47
CA GLU A 69 18.56 -10.74 1.81
C GLU A 69 18.75 -10.74 3.34
N LEU A 70 18.43 -11.83 4.00
CA LEU A 70 18.47 -11.97 5.45
C LEU A 70 19.81 -12.60 5.92
N PRO A 71 20.28 -12.30 7.14
CA PRO A 71 21.54 -12.84 7.69
C PRO A 71 21.59 -14.37 7.79
N ASN A 72 20.42 -15.03 7.85
CA ASN A 72 20.31 -16.48 7.89
C ASN A 72 20.49 -17.15 6.50
N GLY A 73 20.73 -16.37 5.44
CA GLY A 73 20.86 -16.84 4.06
C GLY A 73 19.53 -16.97 3.31
N GLU A 74 18.42 -16.57 3.92
CA GLU A 74 17.13 -16.50 3.25
C GLU A 74 17.04 -15.26 2.35
N VAL A 75 16.48 -15.43 1.16
CA VAL A 75 16.31 -14.36 0.17
C VAL A 75 14.84 -14.26 -0.20
N GLN A 76 14.29 -13.04 -0.22
CA GLN A 76 12.88 -12.80 -0.52
C GLN A 76 12.72 -11.82 -1.68
N ASN A 77 11.90 -12.17 -2.66
CA ASN A 77 11.47 -11.30 -3.75
C ASN A 77 10.02 -10.90 -3.56
N TYR A 78 9.71 -9.61 -3.67
CA TYR A 78 8.38 -9.06 -3.45
C TYR A 78 7.82 -8.50 -4.75
N PHE A 79 6.54 -8.75 -5.00
CA PHE A 79 5.85 -8.32 -6.20
C PHE A 79 4.58 -7.56 -5.83
N TYR A 80 4.43 -6.37 -6.39
CA TYR A 80 3.32 -5.46 -6.12
C TYR A 80 2.43 -5.32 -7.34
N ASP A 81 1.16 -5.05 -7.10
CA ASP A 81 0.23 -4.65 -8.16
C ASP A 81 0.35 -3.14 -8.49
N LEU A 82 -0.52 -2.66 -9.37
CA LEU A 82 -0.56 -1.24 -9.77
C LEU A 82 -1.12 -0.31 -8.67
N HIS A 83 -1.57 -0.84 -7.54
CA HIS A 83 -2.03 -0.09 -6.37
C HIS A 83 -0.99 -0.12 -5.23
N ASP A 84 0.25 -0.51 -5.52
CA ASP A 84 1.34 -0.67 -4.54
C ASP A 84 1.01 -1.68 -3.42
N GLN A 85 0.14 -2.66 -3.72
CA GLN A 85 -0.22 -3.73 -2.79
C GLN A 85 0.65 -4.97 -3.04
N LEU A 86 1.20 -5.55 -1.98
CA LEU A 86 2.03 -6.76 -2.08
C LEU A 86 1.15 -7.96 -2.45
N VAL A 87 1.25 -8.45 -3.68
CA VAL A 87 0.40 -9.54 -4.20
C VAL A 87 1.11 -10.89 -4.23
N LYS A 88 2.45 -10.91 -4.26
CA LYS A 88 3.22 -12.15 -4.25
C LYS A 88 4.57 -11.97 -3.56
N VAL A 89 5.02 -12.99 -2.84
CA VAL A 89 6.40 -13.10 -2.33
C VAL A 89 6.97 -14.46 -2.70
N GLU A 90 8.19 -14.47 -3.21
CA GLU A 90 8.99 -15.70 -3.38
C GLU A 90 10.09 -15.72 -2.33
N ILE A 91 10.18 -16.81 -1.58
CA ILE A 91 11.12 -16.98 -0.47
C ILE A 91 12.04 -18.14 -0.82
N PHE A 92 13.33 -17.86 -0.93
CA PHE A 92 14.39 -18.84 -1.15
C PHE A 92 15.11 -19.07 0.17
N LYS A 93 14.98 -20.28 0.71
CA LYS A 93 15.62 -20.68 1.97
C LYS A 93 17.06 -21.11 1.70
N LYS A 94 17.88 -21.10 2.76
CA LYS A 94 19.31 -21.49 2.70
C LYS A 94 19.52 -22.93 2.23
N ASP A 95 18.57 -23.83 2.46
CA ASP A 95 18.61 -25.23 2.02
C ASP A 95 18.27 -25.40 0.53
N GLY A 96 17.94 -24.32 -0.17
CA GLY A 96 17.57 -24.31 -1.59
C GLY A 96 16.08 -24.47 -1.86
N SER A 97 15.25 -24.69 -0.82
CA SER A 97 13.80 -24.74 -0.98
C SER A 97 13.22 -23.36 -1.34
N LYS A 98 12.12 -23.37 -2.10
CA LYS A 98 11.39 -22.18 -2.52
C LYS A 98 9.95 -22.26 -2.05
N GLU A 99 9.49 -21.22 -1.37
CA GLU A 99 8.07 -21.01 -1.12
C GLU A 99 7.58 -19.81 -1.92
N THR A 100 6.34 -19.86 -2.40
CA THR A 100 5.70 -18.69 -3.00
C THR A 100 4.38 -18.44 -2.32
N TRP A 101 4.18 -17.23 -1.83
CA TRP A 101 2.96 -16.80 -1.15
C TRP A 101 2.23 -15.76 -2.00
N ALA A 102 0.92 -15.88 -2.10
CA ALA A 102 0.05 -14.96 -2.82
C ALA A 102 -0.93 -14.28 -1.85
N TYR A 103 -1.27 -13.03 -2.12
CA TYR A 103 -2.19 -12.22 -1.32
C TYR A 103 -3.27 -11.60 -2.20
N ARG A 104 -4.47 -11.45 -1.64
CA ARG A 104 -5.65 -10.89 -2.31
C ARG A 104 -6.20 -9.71 -1.51
N TYR A 105 -6.68 -8.68 -2.18
CA TYR A 105 -7.22 -7.47 -1.56
C TYR A 105 -8.61 -7.13 -2.11
N ASP A 106 -9.42 -6.45 -1.30
CA ASP A 106 -10.64 -5.82 -1.76
C ASP A 106 -10.41 -4.41 -2.34
N ALA A 107 -11.47 -3.81 -2.88
CA ALA A 107 -11.43 -2.48 -3.49
C ALA A 107 -11.12 -1.34 -2.50
N LEU A 108 -11.20 -1.59 -1.19
CA LEU A 108 -10.85 -0.64 -0.14
C LEU A 108 -9.40 -0.77 0.33
N GLY A 109 -8.67 -1.73 -0.24
CA GLY A 109 -7.27 -1.98 0.04
C GLY A 109 -7.01 -2.97 1.18
N ARG A 110 -8.05 -3.65 1.67
CA ARG A 110 -7.95 -4.57 2.80
C ARG A 110 -7.59 -5.96 2.29
N ARG A 111 -6.63 -6.62 2.94
CA ARG A 111 -6.25 -7.98 2.57
C ARG A 111 -7.38 -8.94 2.90
N ILE A 112 -7.96 -9.59 1.89
CA ILE A 112 -9.08 -10.55 2.04
C ILE A 112 -8.63 -12.01 1.97
N GLY A 113 -7.39 -12.28 1.55
CA GLY A 113 -6.85 -13.63 1.61
C GLY A 113 -5.36 -13.73 1.42
N LYS A 114 -4.79 -14.86 1.85
CA LYS A 114 -3.42 -15.29 1.58
C LYS A 114 -3.35 -16.81 1.45
N GLY A 115 -2.32 -17.30 0.76
CA GLY A 115 -2.02 -18.72 0.72
C GLY A 115 -0.66 -18.99 0.09
N ARG A 116 -0.11 -20.18 0.33
CA ARG A 116 1.14 -20.65 -0.26
C ARG A 116 0.84 -21.43 -1.54
N LEU A 117 1.47 -21.09 -2.65
CA LEU A 117 1.35 -21.86 -3.90
C LEU A 117 1.97 -23.24 -3.72
N LYS A 118 1.23 -24.28 -4.11
CA LYS A 118 1.72 -25.66 -4.18
C LYS A 118 2.80 -25.78 -5.27
N GLU A 119 3.79 -26.64 -5.04
CA GLU A 119 4.98 -26.78 -5.91
C GLU A 119 4.66 -27.13 -7.39
N ASP A 120 3.50 -27.76 -7.65
CA ASP A 120 3.11 -28.29 -8.96
C ASP A 120 2.05 -27.44 -9.71
N CYS A 121 1.79 -26.20 -9.30
CA CYS A 121 0.71 -25.40 -9.88
C CYS A 121 1.22 -24.29 -10.82
N GLU A 122 1.09 -24.50 -12.14
CA GLU A 122 1.00 -23.43 -13.16
C GLU A 122 -0.40 -22.80 -13.19
N ALA A 123 -1.06 -22.65 -12.03
CA ALA A 123 -2.48 -22.31 -12.00
C ALA A 123 -2.70 -20.84 -12.39
N GLU A 124 -3.36 -20.62 -13.53
CA GLU A 124 -3.88 -19.31 -13.98
C GLU A 124 -4.95 -18.74 -13.03
N THR A 125 -5.47 -19.53 -12.08
CA THR A 125 -6.45 -19.12 -11.07
C THR A 125 -6.07 -19.59 -9.67
N LEU A 126 -6.14 -18.66 -8.70
CA LEU A 126 -5.57 -18.77 -7.36
C LEU A 126 -6.27 -19.76 -6.40
N SER A 127 -7.46 -20.30 -6.70
CA SER A 127 -8.23 -21.03 -5.67
C SER A 127 -7.89 -22.52 -5.52
N ASP A 128 -7.48 -23.23 -6.57
CA ASP A 128 -7.16 -24.69 -6.49
C ASP A 128 -5.66 -24.95 -6.20
N GLY A 129 -4.82 -23.95 -6.45
CA GLY A 129 -3.36 -24.04 -6.37
C GLY A 129 -2.75 -23.67 -5.01
N LEU A 130 -3.54 -23.30 -4.00
CA LEU A 130 -3.04 -22.81 -2.72
C LEU A 130 -3.11 -23.89 -1.61
N ALA A 131 -2.05 -23.97 -0.83
CA ALA A 131 -1.97 -24.58 0.49
C ALA A 131 -2.00 -23.47 1.56
N ASP A 132 -2.31 -23.84 2.81
CA ASP A 132 -2.34 -22.90 3.94
C ASP A 132 -3.20 -21.65 3.71
N GLU A 133 -4.31 -21.80 2.96
CA GLU A 133 -5.19 -20.69 2.63
C GLU A 133 -5.88 -20.14 3.87
N ARG A 134 -5.86 -18.81 3.96
CA ARG A 134 -6.56 -18.03 4.97
C ARG A 134 -7.34 -16.92 4.27
N GLU A 135 -8.60 -16.80 4.63
CA GLU A 135 -9.45 -15.67 4.26
C GLU A 135 -9.61 -14.73 5.45
N PHE A 136 -9.64 -13.43 5.15
CA PHE A 136 -9.75 -12.37 6.15
C PHE A 136 -11.04 -11.60 5.96
N ILE A 137 -11.82 -11.45 7.04
CA ILE A 137 -13.07 -10.70 7.05
C ILE A 137 -12.87 -9.48 7.95
N TRP A 138 -13.39 -8.33 7.51
CA TRP A 138 -13.13 -7.02 8.13
C TRP A 138 -14.42 -6.35 8.58
N ASP A 139 -14.39 -5.72 9.75
CA ASP A 139 -15.38 -4.73 10.20
C ASP A 139 -14.72 -3.34 10.14
N GLY A 140 -15.10 -2.54 9.14
CA GLY A 140 -14.37 -1.30 8.83
C GLY A 140 -12.89 -1.56 8.56
N SER A 141 -12.03 -1.08 9.45
CA SER A 141 -10.56 -1.27 9.43
C SER A 141 -10.06 -2.34 10.41
N HIS A 142 -10.94 -2.95 11.20
CA HIS A 142 -10.59 -3.98 12.16
C HIS A 142 -10.67 -5.36 11.53
N LEU A 143 -9.66 -6.20 11.79
CA LEU A 143 -9.71 -7.59 11.37
C LEU A 143 -10.74 -8.33 12.23
N LEU A 144 -11.87 -8.69 11.65
CA LEU A 144 -12.96 -9.35 12.36
C LEU A 144 -12.71 -10.86 12.47
N GLN A 145 -12.36 -11.51 11.35
CA GLN A 145 -12.18 -12.97 11.31
C GLN A 145 -11.05 -13.42 10.40
N GLU A 146 -10.48 -14.57 10.77
CA GLU A 146 -9.64 -15.40 9.91
C GLU A 146 -10.31 -16.76 9.71
N VAL A 147 -10.53 -17.14 8.46
CA VAL A 147 -11.14 -18.43 8.08
C VAL A 147 -10.08 -19.27 7.38
N TYR A 148 -9.85 -20.49 7.89
CA TYR A 148 -8.88 -21.42 7.35
C TYR A 148 -9.55 -22.42 6.41
N GLY A 149 -8.92 -22.70 5.27
CA GLY A 149 -9.49 -23.56 4.22
C GLY A 149 -9.75 -25.02 4.62
N SER A 150 -9.06 -25.57 5.63
CA SER A 150 -9.31 -26.94 6.13
C SER A 150 -8.93 -27.13 7.61
N GLY A 151 -9.80 -27.82 8.37
CA GLY A 151 -9.56 -28.38 9.72
C GLY A 151 -9.32 -27.39 10.88
N SER A 152 -8.69 -26.25 10.62
CA SER A 152 -8.32 -25.25 11.63
C SER A 152 -9.47 -24.29 11.96
N GLY A 153 -10.56 -24.32 11.20
CA GLY A 153 -11.77 -23.56 11.50
C GLY A 153 -11.62 -22.05 11.31
N ARG A 154 -12.22 -21.28 12.22
CA ARG A 154 -12.34 -19.82 12.14
C ARG A 154 -11.99 -19.17 13.47
N TYR A 155 -11.19 -18.12 13.41
CA TYR A 155 -10.89 -17.24 14.52
C TYR A 155 -11.69 -15.94 14.37
N THR A 156 -12.37 -15.50 15.42
CA THR A 156 -13.07 -14.22 15.49
C THR A 156 -12.43 -13.36 16.56
N TYR A 157 -12.15 -12.10 16.24
CA TYR A 157 -11.48 -11.17 17.14
C TYR A 157 -12.44 -10.14 17.72
N ILE A 158 -12.27 -9.87 19.00
CA ILE A 158 -13.01 -8.84 19.74
C ILE A 158 -11.99 -7.85 20.26
N TYR A 159 -12.26 -6.56 20.09
CA TYR A 159 -11.41 -5.44 20.51
C TYR A 159 -11.97 -4.74 21.74
N THR A 160 -11.13 -3.99 22.47
CA THR A 160 -11.51 -3.35 23.75
C THR A 160 -12.57 -2.27 23.59
N ASP A 161 -12.55 -1.51 22.50
CA ASP A 161 -13.58 -0.52 22.15
C ASP A 161 -13.63 -0.26 20.63
N VAL A 162 -14.65 0.50 20.18
CA VAL A 162 -14.92 0.76 18.76
C VAL A 162 -13.79 1.56 18.06
N GLY A 163 -13.03 2.36 18.82
CA GLY A 163 -11.92 3.17 18.31
C GLY A 163 -10.54 2.55 18.55
N SER A 164 -10.45 1.45 19.29
CA SER A 164 -9.20 0.80 19.67
C SER A 164 -8.90 -0.40 18.79
N TYR A 165 -7.61 -0.61 18.51
CA TYR A 165 -7.11 -1.79 17.81
C TYR A 165 -6.44 -2.78 18.77
N GLU A 166 -6.58 -2.56 20.09
CA GLU A 166 -6.12 -3.48 21.12
C GLU A 166 -7.04 -4.72 21.15
N PRO A 167 -6.51 -5.92 20.86
CA PRO A 167 -7.30 -7.14 20.91
C PRO A 167 -7.63 -7.48 22.37
N LEU A 168 -8.87 -7.88 22.60
CA LEU A 168 -9.39 -8.28 23.92
C LEU A 168 -9.59 -9.80 23.99
N ALA A 169 -10.25 -10.38 23.00
CA ALA A 169 -10.53 -11.81 22.97
C ALA A 169 -10.48 -12.39 21.55
N GLN A 170 -10.21 -13.68 21.47
CA GLN A 170 -10.25 -14.49 20.26
C GLN A 170 -11.20 -15.67 20.50
N ILE A 171 -12.19 -15.84 19.62
CA ILE A 171 -13.07 -17.00 19.63
C ILE A 171 -12.64 -17.91 18.48
N HIS A 172 -12.12 -19.09 18.82
CA HIS A 172 -11.73 -20.11 17.87
C HIS A 172 -12.86 -21.14 17.75
N ASN A 173 -13.46 -21.24 16.57
CA ASN A 173 -14.46 -22.25 16.25
C ASN A 173 -13.87 -23.23 15.25
N TYR A 174 -13.82 -24.52 15.56
CA TYR A 174 -13.29 -25.53 14.65
C TYR A 174 -14.09 -26.82 14.74
N THR A 175 -13.95 -27.65 13.71
CA THR A 175 -14.58 -28.97 13.65
C THR A 175 -13.46 -30.00 13.57
N ASN A 176 -13.44 -30.96 14.49
CA ASN A 176 -12.43 -32.01 14.51
C ASN A 176 -12.70 -33.08 13.43
N GLU A 177 -11.82 -34.07 13.31
CA GLU A 177 -11.96 -35.18 12.37
C GLU A 177 -13.20 -36.06 12.64
N GLU A 178 -13.68 -36.06 13.89
CA GLU A 178 -14.88 -36.77 14.34
C GLU A 178 -16.18 -35.98 14.06
N VAL A 179 -16.09 -34.85 13.33
CA VAL A 179 -17.21 -33.98 12.93
C VAL A 179 -17.88 -33.28 14.13
N GLU A 180 -17.19 -33.21 15.27
CA GLU A 180 -17.63 -32.46 16.43
C GLU A 180 -17.13 -31.02 16.35
N THR A 181 -18.01 -30.07 16.68
CA THR A 181 -17.68 -28.64 16.64
C THR A 181 -17.36 -28.14 18.04
N TYR A 182 -16.21 -27.47 18.14
CA TYR A 182 -15.69 -26.90 19.38
C TYR A 182 -15.62 -25.38 19.27
N GLN A 183 -15.73 -24.74 20.42
CA GLN A 183 -15.52 -23.31 20.58
C GLN A 183 -14.62 -23.06 21.77
N GLU A 184 -13.49 -22.41 21.51
CA GLU A 184 -12.53 -21.97 22.51
C GLU A 184 -12.51 -20.45 22.55
N ILE A 185 -12.35 -19.89 23.76
CA ILE A 185 -12.25 -18.45 23.96
C ILE A 185 -10.92 -18.18 24.66
N ASN A 186 -10.09 -17.40 23.97
CA ASN A 186 -8.78 -16.97 24.44
C ASN A 186 -8.82 -15.47 24.72
N TYR A 187 -8.15 -15.02 25.76
CA TYR A 187 -8.10 -13.63 26.20
C TYR A 187 -6.70 -13.09 25.99
N PHE A 188 -6.58 -11.94 25.35
CA PHE A 188 -5.31 -11.24 25.18
C PHE A 188 -5.07 -10.35 26.40
N HIS A 189 -3.84 -10.36 26.90
CA HIS A 189 -3.37 -9.44 27.93
C HIS A 189 -2.32 -8.53 27.30
N CYS A 190 -2.72 -7.30 27.00
CA CYS A 190 -1.88 -6.33 26.30
C CYS A 190 -1.15 -5.41 27.29
N ASP A 191 -0.03 -4.83 26.85
CA ASP A 191 0.59 -3.72 27.59
C ASP A 191 -0.06 -2.37 27.27
N GLN A 192 0.49 -1.29 27.82
CA GLN A 192 -0.07 0.07 27.69
C GLN A 192 -0.20 0.60 26.26
N ILE A 193 0.50 0.03 25.27
CA ILE A 193 0.38 0.40 23.86
C ILE A 193 -0.49 -0.57 23.06
N GLY A 194 -1.09 -1.56 23.71
CA GLY A 194 -1.98 -2.54 23.08
C GLY A 194 -1.27 -3.69 22.38
N ILE A 195 0.03 -3.90 22.63
CA ILE A 195 0.74 -5.10 22.12
C ILE A 195 0.46 -6.29 23.07
N PRO A 196 0.04 -7.45 22.55
CA PRO A 196 -0.20 -8.62 23.39
C PRO A 196 1.07 -9.12 24.08
N ARG A 197 1.02 -9.31 25.40
CA ARG A 197 2.13 -9.87 26.20
C ARG A 197 1.85 -11.30 26.63
N GLU A 198 0.59 -11.62 26.91
CA GLU A 198 0.15 -12.95 27.31
C GLU A 198 -1.19 -13.28 26.65
N MET A 199 -1.51 -14.56 26.58
CA MET A 199 -2.81 -15.08 26.19
C MET A 199 -3.23 -16.21 27.11
N THR A 200 -4.47 -16.19 27.59
CA THR A 200 -5.03 -17.21 28.48
C THR A 200 -6.31 -17.81 27.94
N ASP A 201 -6.67 -19.03 28.35
CA ASP A 201 -8.01 -19.58 28.12
C ASP A 201 -9.04 -18.99 29.09
N LYS A 202 -10.29 -19.48 28.99
CA LYS A 202 -11.42 -19.13 29.87
C LYS A 202 -11.21 -19.45 31.35
N ASP A 203 -10.30 -20.37 31.68
CA ASP A 203 -10.02 -20.78 33.05
C ASP A 203 -8.79 -20.05 33.62
N GLY A 204 -8.21 -19.12 32.84
CA GLY A 204 -7.03 -18.34 33.21
C GLY A 204 -5.70 -19.09 33.04
N LYS A 205 -5.71 -20.24 32.34
CA LYS A 205 -4.48 -20.97 32.04
C LYS A 205 -3.73 -20.27 30.92
N LEU A 206 -2.42 -20.08 31.12
CA LEU A 206 -1.54 -19.48 30.13
C LEU A 206 -1.41 -20.37 28.89
N LEU A 207 -1.62 -19.77 27.72
CA LEU A 207 -1.54 -20.40 26.40
C LEU A 207 -0.30 -19.95 25.63
N TRP A 208 0.01 -18.65 25.71
CA TRP A 208 1.12 -18.02 25.01
C TRP A 208 1.61 -16.80 25.79
N PHE A 209 2.91 -16.51 25.73
CA PHE A 209 3.45 -15.23 26.17
C PHE A 209 4.69 -14.82 25.35
N GLY A 210 4.94 -13.52 25.27
CA GLY A 210 6.00 -12.97 24.43
C GLY A 210 6.64 -11.69 24.96
N ASP A 211 7.93 -11.57 24.70
CA ASP A 211 8.74 -10.38 24.94
C ASP A 211 9.06 -9.68 23.63
N TYR A 212 9.19 -8.36 23.68
CA TYR A 212 9.37 -7.52 22.50
C TYR A 212 10.54 -6.57 22.67
N PHE A 213 11.21 -6.30 21.57
CA PHE A 213 12.18 -5.22 21.41
C PHE A 213 11.48 -3.86 21.32
N GLY A 214 12.24 -2.77 21.46
CA GLY A 214 11.74 -1.39 21.58
C GLY A 214 10.89 -0.91 20.40
N TRP A 215 11.03 -1.53 19.22
CA TRP A 215 10.24 -1.22 18.00
C TRP A 215 9.21 -2.30 17.64
N GLY A 216 8.78 -3.11 18.61
CA GLY A 216 7.68 -4.07 18.43
C GLY A 216 8.06 -5.37 17.71
N LYS A 217 9.36 -5.60 17.45
CA LYS A 217 9.85 -6.92 17.04
C LYS A 217 9.71 -7.90 18.19
N LEU A 218 9.10 -9.06 17.94
CA LEU A 218 9.06 -10.15 18.91
C LEU A 218 10.48 -10.65 19.18
N LYS A 219 10.92 -10.55 20.43
CA LYS A 219 12.25 -10.95 20.90
C LYS A 219 12.29 -12.44 21.22
N SER A 220 11.27 -12.90 21.92
CA SER A 220 11.11 -14.30 22.31
C SER A 220 9.64 -14.56 22.60
N GLU A 221 9.19 -15.77 22.33
CA GLU A 221 7.86 -16.24 22.72
C GLU A 221 7.94 -17.65 23.29
N THR A 222 6.94 -18.01 24.07
CA THR A 222 6.67 -19.38 24.47
C THR A 222 5.21 -19.68 24.17
N ASN A 223 5.00 -20.61 23.25
CA ASN A 223 3.66 -21.08 22.89
C ASN A 223 3.41 -22.44 23.55
N ILE A 224 2.58 -22.46 24.59
CA ILE A 224 2.36 -23.63 25.46
C ILE A 224 1.43 -24.64 24.80
N THR A 225 0.40 -24.16 24.10
CA THR A 225 -0.66 -24.99 23.54
C THR A 225 -0.76 -24.90 22.02
N ASN A 226 0.24 -24.30 21.36
CA ASN A 226 0.18 -23.95 19.94
C ASN A 226 -0.97 -22.98 19.60
N ALA A 227 -1.24 -22.02 20.50
CA ALA A 227 -2.25 -20.98 20.32
C ALA A 227 -1.87 -20.02 19.18
N LEU A 228 -2.87 -19.56 18.42
CA LEU A 228 -2.68 -18.60 17.33
C LEU A 228 -2.66 -17.16 17.87
N GLN A 229 -1.48 -16.55 17.89
CA GLN A 229 -1.29 -15.14 18.23
C GLN A 229 -0.53 -14.44 17.07
N PRO A 230 -1.23 -13.73 16.17
CA PRO A 230 -0.59 -13.03 15.05
C PRO A 230 -0.40 -11.53 15.30
N PHE A 231 -1.06 -10.94 16.30
CA PHE A 231 -1.07 -9.49 16.50
C PHE A 231 0.26 -8.97 17.06
N ARG A 232 0.64 -7.77 16.62
CA ARG A 232 1.87 -7.06 17.05
C ARG A 232 1.49 -5.68 17.60
N LEU A 233 2.12 -4.61 17.14
CA LEU A 233 1.66 -3.25 17.44
C LEU A 233 0.22 -3.07 16.96
N GLN A 234 -0.47 -2.02 17.41
CA GLN A 234 -1.89 -1.81 17.07
C GLN A 234 -2.16 -1.90 15.57
N ASN A 235 -3.12 -2.74 15.21
CA ASN A 235 -3.53 -3.10 13.84
C ASN A 235 -2.49 -3.84 12.97
N GLN A 236 -1.40 -4.34 13.57
CA GLN A 236 -0.40 -5.14 12.87
C GLN A 236 -0.70 -6.64 12.96
N TYR A 237 -0.66 -7.30 11.81
CA TYR A 237 -0.74 -8.75 11.68
C TYR A 237 0.60 -9.32 11.20
N CYS A 238 1.20 -10.22 11.97
CA CYS A 238 2.48 -10.84 11.63
C CYS A 238 2.32 -11.93 10.56
N ASP A 239 2.93 -11.71 9.39
CA ASP A 239 3.08 -12.73 8.37
C ASP A 239 4.34 -13.55 8.63
N ALA A 240 4.19 -14.68 9.33
CA ALA A 240 5.31 -15.53 9.74
C ALA A 240 6.23 -15.96 8.57
N GLU A 241 5.67 -16.12 7.37
CA GLU A 241 6.42 -16.50 6.18
C GLU A 241 7.44 -15.43 5.76
N THR A 242 7.11 -14.15 5.92
CA THR A 242 8.01 -13.05 5.56
C THR A 242 8.65 -12.40 6.78
N GLY A 243 8.10 -12.55 7.98
CA GLY A 243 8.47 -11.76 9.15
C GLY A 243 8.07 -10.28 9.06
N LEU A 244 7.42 -9.84 7.98
CA LEU A 244 6.81 -8.51 7.90
C LEU A 244 5.48 -8.50 8.66
N HIS A 245 5.10 -7.33 9.16
CA HIS A 245 3.79 -7.14 9.75
C HIS A 245 2.89 -6.37 8.78
N TYR A 246 1.82 -7.01 8.32
CA TYR A 246 0.76 -6.34 7.56
C TYR A 246 0.08 -5.29 8.44
N ASN A 247 0.06 -4.04 7.98
CA ASN A 247 -0.48 -2.88 8.69
C ASN A 247 -1.39 -2.09 7.73
N PHE A 248 -2.49 -2.75 7.35
CA PHE A 248 -3.56 -2.23 6.49
C PHE A 248 -3.11 -1.79 5.08
N PHE A 249 -2.60 -0.55 4.92
CA PHE A 249 -2.10 -0.06 3.62
C PHE A 249 -0.63 -0.35 3.37
N ARG A 250 0.14 -0.69 4.41
CA ARG A 250 1.59 -0.88 4.31
C ARG A 250 2.07 -2.13 5.04
N TYR A 251 3.30 -2.51 4.77
CA TYR A 251 4.00 -3.59 5.47
C TYR A 251 5.11 -3.02 6.34
N TYR A 252 5.11 -3.39 7.62
CA TYR A 252 6.08 -2.95 8.60
C TYR A 252 7.19 -4.00 8.75
N GLU A 253 8.43 -3.54 8.65
CA GLU A 253 9.64 -4.30 8.96
C GLU A 253 10.04 -4.01 10.43
N PRO A 254 9.81 -4.98 11.34
CA PRO A 254 10.11 -4.78 12.74
C PRO A 254 11.61 -4.72 13.07
N GLU A 255 12.49 -5.24 12.21
CA GLU A 255 13.95 -5.18 12.44
C GLU A 255 14.48 -3.75 12.40
N CYS A 256 14.06 -2.95 11.41
CA CYS A 256 14.48 -1.57 11.23
C CYS A 256 13.40 -0.53 11.56
N GLY A 257 12.30 -0.97 12.17
CA GLY A 257 11.29 -0.12 12.80
C GLY A 257 10.51 0.79 11.84
N ARG A 258 10.21 0.32 10.62
CA ARG A 258 9.63 1.17 9.56
C ARG A 258 8.82 0.41 8.53
N PHE A 259 8.11 1.14 7.67
CA PHE A 259 7.44 0.56 6.52
C PHE A 259 8.44 0.21 5.40
N VAL A 260 8.11 -0.79 4.59
CA VAL A 260 8.92 -1.25 3.45
C VAL A 260 8.46 -0.67 2.10
N ASN A 261 7.29 -0.04 2.07
CA ASN A 261 6.72 0.68 0.95
C ASN A 261 6.40 2.14 1.34
N GLN A 262 6.41 3.04 0.35
CA GLN A 262 6.17 4.47 0.59
C GLN A 262 4.73 4.73 1.06
N ASP A 263 4.57 5.79 1.86
CA ASP A 263 3.25 6.28 2.23
C ASP A 263 2.39 6.62 1.00
N PRO A 264 1.23 5.96 0.82
CA PRO A 264 0.31 6.26 -0.26
C PRO A 264 -0.15 7.71 -0.31
N ILE A 265 -0.23 8.39 0.85
CA ILE A 265 -0.60 9.81 0.95
C ILE A 265 0.61 10.76 0.94
N ARG A 266 1.83 10.22 0.76
CA ARG A 266 3.09 10.97 0.55
C ARG A 266 3.31 12.03 1.65
N LEU A 267 3.57 13.28 1.27
CA LEU A 267 3.84 14.39 2.19
C LEU A 267 2.68 14.70 3.16
N TRP A 268 1.46 14.20 2.89
CA TRP A 268 0.35 14.34 3.83
C TRP A 268 0.50 13.42 5.05
N GLY A 269 1.19 12.29 4.90
CA GLY A 269 1.53 11.36 5.98
C GLY A 269 2.75 11.83 6.79
N GLY A 270 3.73 12.43 6.12
CA GLY A 270 4.91 13.05 6.71
C GLY A 270 6.05 13.24 5.71
N ASP A 271 7.17 13.84 6.15
CA ASP A 271 8.33 14.11 5.28
C ASP A 271 9.19 12.86 5.04
N ASN A 272 9.11 11.87 5.93
CA ASN A 272 9.70 10.55 5.73
C ASN A 272 8.61 9.53 5.37
N PHE A 273 8.54 9.14 4.10
CA PHE A 273 7.50 8.26 3.57
C PHE A 273 7.56 6.81 4.08
N TYR A 274 8.63 6.42 4.76
CA TYR A 274 8.78 5.08 5.35
C TYR A 274 8.56 5.07 6.86
N GLN A 275 8.42 6.24 7.49
CA GLN A 275 8.31 6.33 8.94
C GLN A 275 7.02 5.70 9.45
N PHE A 276 7.13 4.83 10.47
CA PHE A 276 5.98 4.29 11.18
C PHE A 276 5.43 5.29 12.19
N ALA A 277 6.27 5.71 13.13
CA ALA A 277 5.92 6.69 14.15
C ALA A 277 7.19 7.40 14.64
N ASN A 278 7.03 8.52 15.34
CA ASN A 278 8.17 9.15 16.02
C ASN A 278 8.67 8.34 17.22
N ASN A 279 7.77 7.59 17.86
CA ASN A 279 8.02 6.84 19.08
C ASN A 279 6.88 5.86 19.33
N VAL A 280 7.14 4.55 19.23
CA VAL A 280 6.10 3.52 19.34
C VAL A 280 5.50 3.36 20.74
N ILE A 281 6.12 3.94 21.78
CA ILE A 281 5.62 3.90 23.15
C ILE A 281 4.47 4.90 23.36
N ASN A 282 4.44 5.99 22.58
CA ASN A 282 3.44 7.06 22.72
C ASN A 282 2.63 7.32 21.44
N TRP A 283 3.06 6.76 20.29
CA TRP A 283 2.50 7.01 18.98
C TRP A 283 2.32 5.69 18.24
N THR A 284 1.14 5.49 17.68
CA THR A 284 0.80 4.35 16.82
C THR A 284 0.23 4.88 15.50
N ASP A 285 0.36 4.09 14.42
CA ASP A 285 -0.25 4.37 13.12
C ASP A 285 -1.11 3.17 12.68
N PRO A 286 -2.35 3.05 13.22
CA PRO A 286 -3.17 1.87 12.96
C PRO A 286 -3.55 1.70 11.49
N SER A 287 -3.75 2.79 10.74
CA SER A 287 -4.06 2.69 9.31
C SER A 287 -2.81 2.47 8.46
N GLY A 288 -1.63 2.76 9.00
CA GLY A 288 -0.41 2.80 8.23
C GLY A 288 -0.39 3.97 7.24
N LEU A 289 -0.93 5.13 7.59
CA LEU A 289 -0.94 6.33 6.73
C LEU A 289 -0.53 7.60 7.47
N SER A 290 -0.79 7.71 8.76
CA SER A 290 -0.39 8.90 9.52
C SER A 290 -0.45 8.69 11.02
N CYS A 291 0.62 9.09 11.69
CA CYS A 291 0.69 9.19 13.14
C CYS A 291 0.07 10.49 13.70
N LYS A 292 -0.52 11.35 12.87
CA LYS A 292 -1.23 12.58 13.31
C LYS A 292 -2.69 12.26 13.67
N PRO A 293 -3.31 13.01 14.61
CA PRO A 293 -4.70 12.79 15.02
C PRO A 293 -5.65 13.12 13.87
N ARG A 294 -5.99 12.11 13.07
CA ARG A 294 -7.10 12.07 12.12
C ARG A 294 -7.83 10.76 12.32
N THR A 295 -9.12 10.71 12.04
CA THR A 295 -9.86 9.44 12.16
C THR A 295 -9.39 8.45 11.08
N PRO A 296 -9.38 7.13 11.35
CA PRO A 296 -8.98 6.13 10.34
C PRO A 296 -9.78 6.23 9.03
N LYS A 297 -11.06 6.60 9.13
CA LYS A 297 -11.94 6.82 7.97
C LYS A 297 -11.48 7.98 7.09
N GLU A 298 -11.14 9.12 7.68
CA GLU A 298 -10.61 10.27 6.92
C GLU A 298 -9.28 9.94 6.25
N GLN A 299 -8.41 9.19 6.93
CA GLN A 299 -7.14 8.75 6.38
C GLN A 299 -7.36 7.81 5.19
N GLN A 300 -8.29 6.87 5.30
CA GLN A 300 -8.68 5.96 4.22
C GLN A 300 -9.22 6.72 3.00
N ASP A 301 -10.12 7.68 3.19
CA ASP A 301 -10.69 8.47 2.09
C ASP A 301 -9.60 9.28 1.35
N ILE A 302 -8.64 9.85 2.09
CA ILE A 302 -7.49 10.55 1.51
C ILE A 302 -6.58 9.56 0.76
N ALA A 303 -6.28 8.40 1.33
CA ALA A 303 -5.44 7.38 0.69
C ALA A 303 -6.03 6.88 -0.62
N VAL A 304 -7.32 6.53 -0.63
CA VAL A 304 -8.00 6.10 -1.86
C VAL A 304 -7.91 7.20 -2.92
N ARG A 305 -8.11 8.47 -2.56
CA ARG A 305 -8.01 9.60 -3.48
C ARG A 305 -6.57 9.81 -4.00
N GLU A 306 -5.56 9.77 -3.14
CA GLU A 306 -4.16 9.97 -3.54
C GLU A 306 -3.63 8.79 -4.36
N LEU A 307 -4.00 7.55 -4.03
CA LEU A 307 -3.71 6.37 -4.84
C LEU A 307 -4.31 6.49 -6.23
N GLN A 308 -5.55 6.98 -6.35
CA GLN A 308 -6.17 7.24 -7.65
C GLN A 308 -5.40 8.29 -8.47
N LYS A 309 -4.91 9.36 -7.84
CA LYS A 309 -4.07 10.38 -8.51
C LYS A 309 -2.71 9.82 -8.93
N LEU A 310 -2.08 9.03 -8.06
CA LEU A 310 -0.80 8.39 -8.33
C LEU A 310 -0.92 7.41 -9.49
N ARG A 311 -1.94 6.54 -9.47
CA ARG A 311 -2.29 5.64 -10.56
C ARG A 311 -2.38 6.39 -11.88
N ALA A 312 -3.16 7.47 -11.91
CA ALA A 312 -3.37 8.25 -13.11
C ALA A 312 -2.06 8.89 -13.62
N THR A 313 -1.17 9.30 -12.70
CA THR A 313 0.15 9.86 -13.01
C THR A 313 1.15 8.81 -13.53
N ILE A 314 1.27 7.66 -12.87
CA ILE A 314 2.15 6.55 -13.28
C ILE A 314 1.69 6.04 -14.64
N LEU A 315 0.39 5.84 -14.80
CA LEU A 315 -0.20 5.35 -16.03
C LEU A 315 0.10 6.31 -17.19
N SER A 316 -0.07 7.64 -17.00
CA SER A 316 0.34 8.64 -17.99
C SER A 316 1.83 8.56 -18.36
N LYS A 317 2.72 8.37 -17.39
CA LYS A 317 4.17 8.21 -17.66
C LYS A 317 4.46 6.93 -18.44
N MET A 318 3.79 5.82 -18.11
CA MET A 318 3.90 4.56 -18.85
C MET A 318 3.38 4.71 -20.29
N THR A 319 2.22 5.35 -20.50
CA THR A 319 1.70 5.65 -21.84
C THR A 319 2.69 6.49 -22.65
N LYS A 320 3.28 7.52 -22.03
CA LYS A 320 4.30 8.37 -22.68
C LYS A 320 5.53 7.57 -23.08
N SER A 321 5.99 6.67 -22.21
CA SER A 321 7.13 5.79 -22.49
C SER A 321 6.83 4.82 -23.64
N GLN A 322 5.67 4.16 -23.60
CA GLN A 322 5.22 3.22 -24.62
C GLN A 322 4.99 3.92 -25.98
N ALA A 323 4.34 5.08 -25.97
CA ALA A 323 4.09 5.88 -27.16
C ALA A 323 5.40 6.36 -27.78
N LYS A 324 6.35 6.86 -26.97
CA LYS A 324 7.68 7.24 -27.44
C LYS A 324 8.43 6.06 -28.07
N LYS A 325 8.33 4.85 -27.48
CA LYS A 325 8.94 3.63 -28.01
C LYS A 325 8.35 3.20 -29.35
N ASN A 326 7.06 3.48 -29.57
CA ASN A 326 6.32 3.13 -30.79
C ASN A 326 6.24 4.29 -31.81
N GLY A 327 6.90 5.42 -31.57
CA GLY A 327 6.83 6.61 -32.44
C GLY A 327 5.46 7.31 -32.45
N ILE A 328 4.60 7.02 -31.47
CA ILE A 328 3.26 7.59 -31.32
C ILE A 328 3.37 8.94 -30.58
N LYS A 329 2.69 9.96 -31.11
CA LYS A 329 2.66 11.31 -30.52
C LYS A 329 1.66 11.40 -29.37
N VAL A 330 2.02 12.12 -28.30
CA VAL A 330 1.18 12.29 -27.11
C VAL A 330 0.88 13.76 -26.86
N ILE A 331 -0.40 14.13 -26.89
CA ILE A 331 -0.89 15.49 -26.67
C ILE A 331 -1.43 15.60 -25.24
N ASN A 332 -0.77 16.43 -24.42
CA ASN A 332 -1.17 16.62 -23.02
C ASN A 332 -2.11 17.80 -22.88
N VAL A 333 -3.32 17.56 -22.38
CA VAL A 333 -4.34 18.58 -22.18
C VAL A 333 -4.62 18.76 -20.70
N ILE A 334 -4.69 20.01 -20.28
CA ILE A 334 -5.12 20.39 -18.94
C ILE A 334 -6.53 20.96 -19.08
N VAL A 335 -7.49 20.37 -18.38
CA VAL A 335 -8.91 20.71 -18.47
C VAL A 335 -9.33 21.46 -17.20
N PRO A 336 -9.69 22.76 -17.32
CA PRO A 336 -10.24 23.51 -16.19
C PRO A 336 -11.65 23.02 -15.84
N PRO A 337 -12.10 23.17 -14.59
CA PRO A 337 -13.45 22.80 -14.17
C PRO A 337 -14.50 23.64 -14.92
N VAL A 338 -15.66 23.02 -15.20
CA VAL A 338 -16.81 23.74 -15.75
C VAL A 338 -17.38 24.63 -14.65
N GLY A 339 -17.22 25.95 -14.76
CA GLY A 339 -17.93 26.94 -13.93
C GLY A 339 -17.07 27.85 -13.06
N ASP A 340 -15.81 27.52 -12.78
CA ASP A 340 -14.93 28.36 -11.93
C ASP A 340 -13.61 28.72 -12.64
N PRO A 341 -13.35 30.01 -12.91
CA PRO A 341 -12.08 30.44 -13.48
C PRO A 341 -10.98 30.40 -12.39
N ILE A 342 -10.03 29.48 -12.55
CA ILE A 342 -8.74 29.59 -11.87
C ILE A 342 -7.92 30.65 -12.61
N ILE A 343 -7.35 31.60 -11.87
CA ILE A 343 -6.54 32.70 -12.43
C ILE A 343 -5.39 32.10 -13.25
N GLY A 344 -5.39 32.36 -14.57
CA GLY A 344 -4.34 31.93 -15.50
C GLY A 344 -4.62 30.65 -16.32
N LEU A 345 -5.76 29.97 -16.12
CA LEU A 345 -6.15 28.77 -16.87
C LEU A 345 -7.62 28.85 -17.29
N GLN A 346 -7.93 29.68 -18.29
CA GLN A 346 -9.28 29.77 -18.88
C GLN A 346 -9.50 28.60 -19.86
N PRO A 347 -10.72 28.01 -19.95
CA PRO A 347 -11.05 27.04 -20.99
C PRO A 347 -10.86 27.71 -22.36
N VAL A 348 -10.07 27.08 -23.24
CA VAL A 348 -9.83 27.59 -24.58
C VAL A 348 -11.13 27.52 -25.38
N HIS A 349 -11.66 28.67 -25.79
CA HIS A 349 -12.87 28.70 -26.60
C HIS A 349 -12.53 28.41 -28.06
N LEU A 350 -13.37 27.64 -28.74
CA LEU A 350 -13.21 27.37 -30.17
C LEU A 350 -13.18 28.66 -31.01
N GLN A 351 -13.85 29.72 -30.57
CA GLN A 351 -13.84 31.01 -31.29
C GLN A 351 -12.57 31.82 -31.04
N ASP A 352 -11.82 31.49 -29.98
CA ASP A 352 -10.64 32.20 -29.50
C ASP A 352 -9.32 31.49 -29.94
N VAL A 353 -9.42 30.34 -30.63
CA VAL A 353 -8.25 29.62 -31.19
C VAL A 353 -7.97 30.02 -32.63
N ASP A 354 -6.79 29.63 -33.11
CA ASP A 354 -6.37 29.84 -34.48
C ASP A 354 -7.39 29.28 -35.48
N LYS A 355 -7.54 29.97 -36.61
CA LYS A 355 -8.50 29.60 -37.66
C LYS A 355 -8.27 28.18 -38.19
N SER A 356 -7.03 27.72 -38.26
CA SER A 356 -6.71 26.34 -38.65
C SER A 356 -7.34 25.29 -37.73
N VAL A 357 -7.37 25.57 -36.42
CA VAL A 357 -7.99 24.71 -35.41
C VAL A 357 -9.52 24.73 -35.56
N GLN A 358 -10.09 25.90 -35.84
CA GLN A 358 -11.52 26.04 -36.12
C GLN A 358 -11.93 25.26 -37.36
N ASP A 359 -11.16 25.39 -38.44
CA ASP A 359 -11.41 24.70 -39.70
C ASP A 359 -11.27 23.18 -39.53
N LEU A 360 -10.28 22.72 -38.76
CA LEU A 360 -10.11 21.31 -38.42
C LEU A 360 -11.29 20.76 -37.61
N TYR A 361 -11.72 21.47 -36.56
CA TYR A 361 -12.90 21.08 -35.79
C TYR A 361 -14.17 21.05 -36.66
N ASN A 362 -14.31 22.04 -37.55
CA ASN A 362 -15.46 22.15 -38.45
C ASN A 362 -15.46 21.10 -39.58
N SER A 363 -14.32 20.45 -39.86
CA SER A 363 -14.25 19.33 -40.80
C SER A 363 -14.99 18.08 -40.31
N VAL A 364 -15.16 17.92 -39.00
CA VAL A 364 -15.93 16.81 -38.41
C VAL A 364 -17.43 17.02 -38.67
N PRO A 365 -18.21 16.00 -39.08
CA PRO A 365 -19.65 16.14 -39.31
C PRO A 365 -20.40 16.72 -38.10
N ALA A 366 -21.37 17.61 -38.34
CA ALA A 366 -22.11 18.30 -37.27
C ALA A 366 -22.83 17.34 -36.32
N GLU A 367 -23.33 16.21 -36.84
CA GLU A 367 -23.95 15.13 -36.06
C GLU A 367 -23.00 14.43 -35.07
N LYS A 368 -21.68 14.50 -35.30
CA LYS A 368 -20.65 13.93 -34.42
C LYS A 368 -20.13 14.92 -33.37
N ARG A 369 -20.32 16.24 -33.57
CA ARG A 369 -19.83 17.31 -32.70
C ARG A 369 -20.64 17.54 -31.41
N GLY A 370 -21.91 17.11 -31.36
CA GLY A 370 -22.80 17.30 -30.19
C GLY A 370 -23.23 18.75 -29.94
N ASN A 371 -24.28 18.95 -29.12
CA ASN A 371 -24.80 20.29 -28.79
C ASN A 371 -24.08 20.87 -27.55
N GLY A 372 -23.57 22.11 -27.64
CA GLY A 372 -23.01 22.85 -26.50
C GLY A 372 -21.48 22.79 -26.31
N HIS A 373 -20.73 22.45 -27.37
CA HIS A 373 -19.28 22.25 -27.30
C HIS A 373 -18.46 23.40 -27.91
N GLY A 374 -17.21 23.54 -27.44
CA GLY A 374 -16.35 24.68 -27.77
C GLY A 374 -15.51 25.23 -26.62
N ARG A 375 -15.60 24.65 -25.41
CA ARG A 375 -14.77 24.98 -24.23
C ARG A 375 -14.23 23.73 -23.53
N CYS A 376 -14.04 22.65 -24.28
CA CYS A 376 -13.81 21.31 -23.76
C CYS A 376 -12.38 20.81 -24.06
N ALA A 377 -12.01 19.68 -23.46
CA ALA A 377 -10.69 19.07 -23.61
C ALA A 377 -10.29 18.85 -25.08
N GLU A 378 -11.24 18.49 -25.93
CA GLU A 378 -11.08 18.33 -27.38
C GLU A 378 -10.45 19.57 -28.06
N VAL A 379 -10.93 20.79 -27.76
CA VAL A 379 -10.47 22.03 -28.40
C VAL A 379 -9.05 22.33 -27.95
N CYS A 380 -8.74 22.04 -26.68
CA CYS A 380 -7.40 22.15 -26.15
C CYS A 380 -6.45 21.10 -26.75
N THR A 381 -6.94 19.90 -27.09
CA THR A 381 -6.17 18.88 -27.82
C THR A 381 -5.80 19.39 -29.21
N LEU A 382 -6.76 19.93 -29.95
CA LEU A 382 -6.54 20.42 -31.31
C LEU A 382 -5.64 21.65 -31.33
N ASP A 383 -5.83 22.63 -30.44
CA ASP A 383 -4.98 23.83 -30.41
C ASP A 383 -3.54 23.52 -30.03
N LYS A 384 -3.30 22.60 -29.08
CA LYS A 384 -1.94 22.17 -28.74
C LYS A 384 -1.25 21.36 -29.85
N GLY A 385 -2.03 20.70 -30.69
CA GLY A 385 -1.54 19.86 -31.78
C GLY A 385 -1.59 20.51 -33.16
N LYS A 386 -1.98 21.79 -33.26
CA LYS A 386 -2.33 22.43 -34.54
C LYS A 386 -1.22 22.46 -35.60
N ASP A 387 0.03 22.51 -35.16
CA ASP A 387 1.21 22.55 -36.03
C ASP A 387 1.74 21.14 -36.36
N GLU A 388 0.99 20.10 -36.01
CA GLU A 388 1.40 18.70 -36.11
C GLU A 388 0.39 17.85 -36.89
N ASN A 389 0.84 16.78 -37.55
CA ASN A 389 -0.08 15.73 -37.99
C ASN A 389 -0.62 14.98 -36.76
N LEU A 390 -1.94 15.03 -36.58
CA LEU A 390 -2.66 14.52 -35.41
C LEU A 390 -3.18 13.10 -35.58
N GLU A 391 -3.27 12.61 -36.81
CA GLU A 391 -3.73 11.25 -37.08
C GLU A 391 -2.82 10.22 -36.39
N GLY A 392 -3.41 9.30 -35.64
CA GLY A 392 -2.70 8.30 -34.85
C GLY A 392 -2.08 8.83 -33.55
N SER A 393 -2.35 10.09 -33.17
CA SER A 393 -1.88 10.66 -31.90
C SER A 393 -2.75 10.20 -30.73
N VAL A 394 -2.20 10.27 -29.51
CA VAL A 394 -2.91 9.97 -28.27
C VAL A 394 -3.13 11.26 -27.48
N SER A 395 -4.37 11.57 -27.16
CA SER A 395 -4.75 12.67 -26.27
C SER A 395 -4.86 12.20 -24.83
N VAL A 396 -4.30 12.97 -23.89
CA VAL A 396 -4.35 12.67 -22.46
C VAL A 396 -4.80 13.92 -21.70
N ALA A 397 -6.01 13.86 -21.14
CA ALA A 397 -6.64 14.98 -20.44
C ALA A 397 -6.53 14.84 -18.91
N MET A 398 -6.09 15.90 -18.24
CA MET A 398 -5.96 15.97 -16.78
C MET A 398 -6.74 17.15 -16.22
N ARG A 399 -7.50 16.92 -15.15
CA ARG A 399 -8.28 17.95 -14.46
C ARG A 399 -7.39 18.78 -13.52
N VAL A 400 -7.55 20.10 -13.54
CA VAL A 400 -6.68 21.03 -12.77
C VAL A 400 -6.80 20.86 -11.25
N ASN A 401 -8.01 20.65 -10.72
CA ASN A 401 -8.26 20.75 -9.27
C ASN A 401 -7.69 19.58 -8.45
N ASP A 402 -7.68 18.39 -9.03
CA ASP A 402 -7.31 17.15 -8.36
C ASP A 402 -6.21 16.38 -9.11
N GLY A 403 -5.75 16.87 -10.27
CA GLY A 403 -4.75 16.17 -11.08
C GLY A 403 -5.27 14.85 -11.67
N MET A 404 -6.59 14.60 -11.61
CA MET A 404 -7.15 13.35 -12.12
C MET A 404 -7.18 13.34 -13.64
N TYR A 405 -6.70 12.25 -14.23
CA TYR A 405 -6.87 12.00 -15.65
C TYR A 405 -8.29 11.54 -15.93
N MET A 406 -8.89 12.10 -16.97
CA MET A 406 -10.31 11.95 -17.28
C MET A 406 -10.47 11.52 -18.73
N PRO A 407 -11.31 10.51 -19.02
CA PRO A 407 -11.70 10.25 -20.40
C PRO A 407 -12.44 11.45 -20.97
N ALA A 408 -12.28 11.66 -22.26
CA ALA A 408 -13.10 12.55 -23.06
C ALA A 408 -14.58 12.18 -22.86
N CYS A 409 -15.44 13.18 -22.70
CA CYS A 409 -16.88 12.91 -22.65
C CYS A 409 -17.36 12.35 -24.02
N GLY A 410 -18.54 11.74 -24.07
CA GLY A 410 -19.00 11.00 -25.26
C GLY A 410 -19.10 11.82 -26.56
N SER A 411 -19.25 13.15 -26.50
CA SER A 411 -19.14 14.02 -27.69
C SER A 411 -17.68 14.29 -28.05
N CYS A 412 -16.84 14.65 -27.07
CA CYS A 412 -15.41 14.85 -27.28
C CYS A 412 -14.71 13.61 -27.86
N SER A 413 -15.04 12.42 -27.35
CA SER A 413 -14.50 11.17 -27.87
C SER A 413 -14.82 11.03 -29.36
N ARG A 414 -16.07 11.26 -29.78
CA ARG A 414 -16.47 11.13 -31.18
C ARG A 414 -15.75 12.09 -32.12
N VAL A 415 -15.45 13.31 -31.66
CA VAL A 415 -14.69 14.29 -32.45
C VAL A 415 -13.22 13.86 -32.56
N LEU A 416 -12.61 13.42 -31.46
CA LEU A 416 -11.23 12.94 -31.45
C LEU A 416 -11.08 11.67 -32.31
N ASP A 417 -12.02 10.73 -32.20
CA ASP A 417 -12.05 9.48 -32.96
C ASP A 417 -12.14 9.76 -34.48
N GLU A 418 -12.96 10.73 -34.91
CA GLU A 418 -13.08 11.09 -36.33
C GLU A 418 -11.79 11.70 -36.89
N LEU A 419 -11.01 12.36 -36.04
CA LEU A 419 -9.71 12.93 -36.39
C LEU A 419 -8.56 11.92 -36.23
N GLY A 420 -8.87 10.65 -35.92
CA GLY A 420 -7.89 9.61 -35.70
C GLY A 420 -7.05 9.80 -34.43
N ILE A 421 -7.54 10.57 -33.46
CA ILE A 421 -6.88 10.85 -32.19
C ILE A 421 -7.45 9.92 -31.12
N ILE A 422 -6.60 9.09 -30.54
CA ILE A 422 -6.99 8.12 -29.51
C ILE A 422 -7.13 8.85 -28.17
N ASP A 423 -8.24 8.68 -27.47
CA ASP A 423 -8.33 9.04 -26.06
C ASP A 423 -7.57 8.00 -25.21
N GLY A 424 -6.37 8.39 -24.80
CA GLY A 424 -5.51 7.51 -24.01
C GLY A 424 -6.16 7.09 -22.69
N VAL A 425 -6.92 7.96 -22.04
CA VAL A 425 -7.51 7.65 -20.72
C VAL A 425 -8.65 6.64 -20.87
N ALA A 426 -9.49 6.76 -21.91
CA ALA A 426 -10.57 5.83 -22.19
C ALA A 426 -10.06 4.42 -22.58
N GLU A 427 -9.07 4.34 -23.48
CA GLU A 427 -8.48 3.06 -23.89
C GLU A 427 -7.78 2.34 -22.72
N MET A 428 -7.12 3.10 -21.85
CA MET A 428 -6.50 2.54 -20.64
C MET A 428 -7.54 2.03 -19.63
N GLY A 429 -8.71 2.66 -19.54
CA GLY A 429 -9.82 2.18 -18.72
C GLY A 429 -10.41 0.86 -19.21
N LYS A 430 -10.28 0.54 -20.51
CA LYS A 430 -10.67 -0.77 -21.08
C LYS A 430 -9.62 -1.84 -20.76
N LEU A 431 -8.33 -1.49 -20.86
CA LEU A 431 -7.22 -2.41 -20.56
C LEU A 431 -7.13 -2.77 -19.07
N ALA A 432 -7.50 -1.87 -18.15
CA ALA A 432 -7.46 -2.15 -16.71
C ALA A 432 -8.68 -2.92 -16.18
N LYS A 433 -9.65 -3.26 -17.05
CA LYS A 433 -10.82 -4.12 -16.75
C LYS A 433 -10.67 -5.54 -17.29
N LEU A 434 -9.66 -5.77 -18.12
CA LEU A 434 -9.12 -7.08 -18.48
C LEU A 434 -8.07 -7.45 -17.44
#